data_AF-A0A1I2CA30-F1
#
_entry.id   AF-A0A1I2CA30-F1
#
_cell.length_a   1.000
_cell.length_b   1.000
_cell.length_c   1.000
_cell.angle_alpha   90.00
_cell.angle_beta   90.00
_cell.angle_gamma   90.00
#
_symmetry.space_group_name_H-M   'P 1'
#
loop_
_entity.id
_entity.type
_entity.pdbx_description
1 polymer ?
#
loop_
_entity_poly.entity_id
_entity_poly.type
_entity_poly.pdbx_seq_one_letter_code
_entity_poly.pdbx_strand_id
1 'polypeptide(L)'
;MSWRQNPSDPDERGVRSGGEGPNHAAAGEHAADGEHRPDGEAGKDGEVLVYTRPGCPFCISLRAGLRRHGVSFEETDIWQDERAAAAVRELADGNETVPTVVIGSWSAVNPSAEAVREAAATHAPAALPESEPGLVNGALRALRLRDS
;
A
#
# COMPACT_ATOMS: atom_id res chain seq x y z
N MET A 1 -31.51 33.47 -23.97
CA MET A 1 -31.78 33.59 -22.52
C MET A 1 -30.56 34.23 -21.89
N SER A 2 -30.70 35.42 -21.30
CA SER A 2 -29.57 36.19 -20.75
C SER A 2 -29.71 36.28 -19.23
N TRP A 3 -28.73 35.76 -18.50
CA TRP A 3 -28.69 35.82 -17.03
C TRP A 3 -27.59 36.79 -16.61
N ARG A 4 -27.98 37.82 -15.85
CA ARG A 4 -27.11 38.92 -15.40
C ARG A 4 -26.20 38.48 -14.25
N GLN A 5 -25.01 39.06 -14.16
CA GLN A 5 -24.27 39.19 -12.89
C GLN A 5 -24.68 40.47 -12.15
N ASN A 6 -24.67 40.45 -10.82
CA ASN A 6 -24.23 41.48 -9.85
C ASN A 6 -24.85 41.24 -8.46
N PRO A 7 -24.29 41.78 -7.36
CA PRO A 7 -22.89 42.19 -7.11
C PRO A 7 -22.36 41.69 -5.74
N SER A 8 -21.12 42.08 -5.43
CA SER A 8 -20.45 41.95 -4.13
C SER A 8 -21.15 42.65 -2.96
N ASP A 9 -20.93 42.16 -1.73
CA ASP A 9 -20.66 43.03 -0.57
C ASP A 9 -19.85 42.28 0.52
N PRO A 10 -18.74 42.82 1.05
CA PRO A 10 -17.93 42.19 2.12
C PRO A 10 -17.74 43.07 3.38
N ASP A 11 -18.27 42.64 4.53
CA ASP A 11 -18.00 43.21 5.88
C ASP A 11 -18.62 42.26 6.94
N GLU A 12 -18.15 42.03 8.19
CA GLU A 12 -16.83 42.01 8.83
C GLU A 12 -16.99 41.37 10.24
N ARG A 13 -15.88 41.23 10.99
CA ARG A 13 -15.78 41.14 12.47
C ARG A 13 -16.38 39.91 13.20
N GLY A 14 -15.46 39.10 13.74
CA GLY A 14 -15.75 38.04 14.73
C GLY A 14 -14.55 37.65 15.62
N VAL A 15 -13.68 38.61 15.98
CA VAL A 15 -12.46 38.34 16.77
C VAL A 15 -12.78 38.01 18.24
N ARG A 16 -12.28 36.87 18.75
CA ARG A 16 -11.94 36.68 20.19
C ARG A 16 -10.67 35.81 20.34
N SER A 17 -9.82 36.18 21.29
CA SER A 17 -8.48 35.64 21.53
C SER A 17 -8.38 34.79 22.80
N GLY A 18 -7.29 34.02 22.91
CA GLY A 18 -6.79 33.38 24.15
C GLY A 18 -6.70 31.86 24.06
N GLY A 19 -5.62 31.19 24.50
CA GLY A 19 -4.35 31.66 25.08
C GLY A 19 -3.70 30.55 25.93
N GLU A 20 -2.38 30.36 25.84
CA GLU A 20 -1.52 29.32 26.50
C GLU A 20 -1.98 27.83 26.42
N GLY A 21 -1.11 26.82 26.46
CA GLY A 21 0.36 26.75 26.52
C GLY A 21 0.83 25.27 26.51
N PRO A 22 2.12 24.96 26.29
CA PRO A 22 2.61 23.59 26.01
C PRO A 22 3.13 22.84 27.25
N ASN A 23 3.08 21.49 27.22
CA ASN A 23 3.90 20.53 28.02
C ASN A 23 3.89 19.18 27.25
N HIS A 24 5.01 18.58 26.80
CA HIS A 24 6.11 17.93 27.55
C HIS A 24 5.58 16.84 28.52
N ALA A 25 6.05 15.58 28.57
CA ALA A 25 6.97 14.74 27.79
C ALA A 25 6.66 13.24 28.16
N ALA A 26 7.39 12.14 27.88
CA ALA A 26 8.72 11.88 27.30
C ALA A 26 8.85 10.40 26.80
N ALA A 27 9.92 10.10 26.05
CA ALA A 27 10.68 8.84 25.96
C ALA A 27 9.99 7.45 25.81
N GLY A 28 10.42 6.72 24.76
CA GLY A 28 10.16 5.29 24.54
C GLY A 28 11.14 4.70 23.53
N GLU A 29 12.43 4.64 23.89
CA GLU A 29 13.49 4.13 23.01
C GLU A 29 13.46 2.60 22.91
N HIS A 30 13.16 2.06 21.73
CA HIS A 30 13.55 0.69 21.35
C HIS A 30 13.99 0.65 19.89
N ALA A 31 15.31 0.60 19.69
CA ALA A 31 15.91 0.41 18.38
C ALA A 31 15.71 -1.03 17.89
N ALA A 32 15.26 -1.16 16.65
CA ALA A 32 15.52 -2.30 15.77
C ALA A 32 15.65 -1.73 14.36
N ASP A 33 16.78 -1.98 13.71
CA ASP A 33 17.21 -1.28 12.49
C ASP A 33 16.28 -1.56 11.30
N GLY A 34 15.42 -0.59 11.01
CA GLY A 34 14.63 -0.49 9.78
C GLY A 34 14.88 0.88 9.15
N GLU A 35 15.50 0.90 7.97
CA GLU A 35 16.04 2.12 7.37
C GLU A 35 14.89 3.05 6.92
N HIS A 36 14.63 4.10 7.70
CA HIS A 36 13.51 5.03 7.47
C HIS A 36 13.78 5.91 6.23
N ARG A 37 13.37 5.41 5.06
CA ARG A 37 13.52 6.12 3.78
C ARG A 37 12.57 7.33 3.72
N PRO A 38 13.06 8.58 3.64
CA PRO A 38 12.25 9.76 3.96
C PRO A 38 11.31 10.27 2.85
N ASP A 39 10.97 9.46 1.85
CA ASP A 39 10.03 9.86 0.77
C ASP A 39 8.81 8.94 0.78
N GLY A 40 7.63 9.52 1.05
CA GLY A 40 6.33 8.84 1.05
C GLY A 40 5.80 8.55 -0.36
N GLU A 41 6.64 7.93 -1.19
CA GLU A 41 6.34 7.54 -2.57
C GLU A 41 5.78 6.12 -2.54
N ALA A 42 4.45 5.99 -2.48
CA ALA A 42 3.77 4.70 -2.44
C ALA A 42 3.98 3.91 -3.74
N GLY A 43 4.72 2.81 -3.68
CA GLY A 43 4.97 1.90 -4.80
C GLY A 43 5.75 2.56 -5.95
N LYS A 44 7.08 2.56 -5.87
CA LYS A 44 7.92 2.89 -7.03
C LYS A 44 7.58 1.97 -8.21
N ASP A 45 7.69 2.47 -9.44
CA ASP A 45 7.49 1.66 -10.65
C ASP A 45 8.34 0.37 -10.58
N GLY A 46 7.67 -0.79 -10.47
CA GLY A 46 8.33 -2.08 -10.26
C GLY A 46 8.15 -2.72 -8.87
N GLU A 47 7.53 -2.06 -7.91
CA GLU A 47 7.37 -2.53 -6.52
C GLU A 47 5.89 -2.75 -6.13
N VAL A 48 5.64 -3.77 -5.30
CA VAL A 48 4.31 -4.05 -4.71
C VAL A 48 4.34 -3.63 -3.24
N LEU A 49 3.61 -2.58 -2.88
CA LEU A 49 3.50 -2.08 -1.52
C LEU A 49 2.18 -2.51 -0.88
N VAL A 50 2.23 -3.10 0.32
CA VAL A 50 1.05 -3.57 1.06
C VAL A 50 0.93 -2.83 2.39
N TYR A 51 -0.09 -1.99 2.52
CA TYR A 51 -0.45 -1.37 3.79
C TYR A 51 -1.18 -2.37 4.68
N THR A 52 -0.75 -2.46 5.95
CA THR A 52 -1.22 -3.46 6.92
C THR A 52 -1.45 -2.83 8.30
N ARG A 53 -1.98 -3.64 9.22
CA ARG A 53 -2.00 -3.35 10.67
C ARG A 53 -1.74 -4.64 11.47
N PRO A 54 -1.27 -4.57 12.72
CA PRO A 54 -1.05 -5.74 13.57
C PRO A 54 -2.33 -6.56 13.76
N GLY A 55 -2.20 -7.88 13.78
CA GLY A 55 -3.31 -8.80 14.04
C GLY A 55 -4.40 -8.87 12.97
N CYS A 56 -4.24 -8.25 11.79
CA CYS A 56 -5.28 -8.30 10.75
C CYS A 56 -5.31 -9.66 10.01
N PRO A 57 -6.41 -10.43 10.08
CA PRO A 57 -6.50 -11.74 9.43
C PRO A 57 -6.45 -11.65 7.90
N PHE A 58 -6.98 -10.56 7.31
CA PHE A 58 -6.93 -10.34 5.87
C PHE A 58 -5.52 -10.04 5.38
N CYS A 59 -4.72 -9.26 6.12
CA CYS A 59 -3.30 -9.02 5.80
C CYS A 59 -2.51 -10.35 5.85
N ILE A 60 -2.73 -11.18 6.87
CA ILE A 60 -2.11 -12.51 6.98
C ILE A 60 -2.50 -13.42 5.79
N SER A 61 -3.78 -13.42 5.40
CA SER A 61 -4.27 -14.20 4.26
C SER A 61 -3.66 -13.74 2.93
N LEU A 62 -3.63 -12.42 2.68
CA LEU A 62 -3.01 -11.83 1.49
C LEU A 62 -1.52 -12.17 1.42
N ARG A 63 -0.77 -11.89 2.49
CA ARG A 63 0.67 -12.21 2.63
C ARG A 63 0.97 -13.68 2.31
N ALA A 64 0.15 -14.59 2.83
CA ALA A 64 0.29 -16.02 2.55
C ALA A 64 -0.01 -16.37 1.08
N GLY A 65 -0.97 -15.67 0.45
CA GLY A 65 -1.26 -15.81 -0.99
C GLY A 65 -0.12 -15.29 -1.88
N LEU A 66 0.37 -14.07 -1.63
CA LEU A 66 1.47 -13.46 -2.39
C LEU A 66 2.72 -14.34 -2.37
N ARG A 67 3.09 -14.84 -1.19
CA ARG A 67 4.21 -15.79 -1.02
C ARG A 67 4.02 -17.11 -1.79
N ARG A 68 2.79 -17.64 -1.89
CA ARG A 68 2.50 -18.82 -2.73
C ARG A 68 2.60 -18.55 -4.23
N HIS A 69 2.40 -17.31 -4.65
CA HIS A 69 2.52 -16.88 -6.04
C HIS A 69 3.93 -16.41 -6.42
N GLY A 70 4.88 -16.42 -5.48
CA GLY A 70 6.24 -15.93 -5.69
C GLY A 70 6.34 -14.40 -5.83
N VAL A 71 5.27 -13.66 -5.48
CA VAL A 71 5.25 -12.20 -5.58
C VAL A 71 6.14 -11.62 -4.48
N SER A 72 7.12 -10.78 -4.84
CA SER A 72 7.82 -9.93 -3.87
C SER A 72 6.97 -8.70 -3.55
N PHE A 73 6.98 -8.28 -2.28
CA PHE A 73 6.21 -7.13 -1.80
C PHE A 73 6.83 -6.62 -0.50
N GLU A 74 6.67 -5.31 -0.27
CA GLU A 74 6.98 -4.67 0.99
C GLU A 74 5.71 -4.46 1.81
N GLU A 75 5.84 -4.43 3.14
CA GLU A 75 4.73 -4.19 4.06
C GLU A 75 4.98 -2.92 4.89
N THR A 76 3.96 -2.06 5.00
CA THR A 76 4.00 -0.88 5.87
C THR A 76 2.84 -0.92 6.86
N ASP A 77 3.12 -0.69 8.14
CA ASP A 77 2.11 -0.64 9.20
C ASP A 77 1.57 0.79 9.35
N ILE A 78 0.28 0.98 9.06
CA ILE A 78 -0.38 2.28 9.16
C ILE A 78 -0.53 2.77 10.61
N TRP A 79 -0.33 1.91 11.62
CA TRP A 79 -0.30 2.33 13.02
C TRP A 79 1.06 2.93 13.44
N GLN A 80 2.10 2.76 12.62
CA GLN A 80 3.45 3.27 12.91
C GLN A 80 3.87 4.40 11.97
N ASP A 81 3.23 4.53 10.81
CA ASP A 81 3.47 5.60 9.84
C ASP A 81 2.17 6.39 9.54
N GLU A 82 2.12 7.63 10.02
CA GLU A 82 1.00 8.56 9.79
C GLU A 82 0.80 8.90 8.29
N ARG A 83 1.86 8.88 7.48
CA ARG A 83 1.79 9.10 6.02
C ARG A 83 1.16 7.89 5.33
N ALA A 84 1.52 6.68 5.76
CA ALA A 84 0.88 5.45 5.29
C ALA A 84 -0.62 5.42 5.66
N ALA A 85 -0.96 5.85 6.88
CA ALA A 85 -2.35 6.01 7.29
C ALA A 85 -3.10 7.06 6.46
N ALA A 86 -2.47 8.18 6.10
CA ALA A 86 -3.06 9.18 5.21
C ALA A 86 -3.32 8.61 3.80
N ALA A 87 -2.32 7.96 3.20
CA ALA A 87 -2.44 7.32 1.89
C ALA A 87 -3.56 6.27 1.85
N VAL A 88 -3.70 5.43 2.89
CA VAL A 88 -4.82 4.46 2.95
C VAL A 88 -6.18 5.17 3.04
N ARG A 89 -6.31 6.28 3.79
CA ARG A 89 -7.56 7.05 3.81
C ARG A 89 -7.89 7.63 2.44
N GLU A 90 -6.91 8.10 1.68
CA GLU A 90 -7.13 8.60 0.31
C GLU A 90 -7.57 7.48 -0.65
N LEU A 91 -6.98 6.28 -0.52
CA LEU A 91 -7.27 5.12 -1.37
C LEU A 91 -8.54 4.34 -0.99
N ALA A 92 -9.06 4.51 0.23
CA ALA A 92 -10.17 3.73 0.79
C ALA A 92 -11.33 4.60 1.30
N ASP A 93 -11.71 5.63 0.53
CA ASP A 93 -12.90 6.47 0.78
C ASP A 93 -12.92 7.13 2.18
N GLY A 94 -11.76 7.57 2.66
CA GLY A 94 -11.55 8.18 3.97
C GLY A 94 -11.29 7.18 5.12
N ASN A 95 -11.29 5.87 4.86
CA ASN A 95 -11.18 4.83 5.88
C ASN A 95 -9.76 4.27 6.00
N GLU A 96 -9.39 3.78 7.19
CA GLU A 96 -8.14 3.04 7.43
C GLU A 96 -8.30 1.53 7.12
N THR A 97 -8.81 1.22 5.93
CA THR A 97 -9.10 -0.17 5.53
C THR A 97 -7.83 -0.87 5.05
N VAL A 98 -7.52 -2.04 5.63
CA VAL A 98 -6.34 -2.85 5.29
C VAL A 98 -6.69 -4.34 5.14
N PRO A 99 -6.01 -5.11 4.26
CA PRO A 99 -4.87 -4.68 3.44
C PRO A 99 -5.28 -3.73 2.31
N THR A 100 -4.45 -2.74 2.01
CA THR A 100 -4.57 -1.90 0.82
C THR A 100 -3.25 -1.98 0.06
N VAL A 101 -3.30 -2.21 -1.25
CA VAL A 101 -2.13 -2.50 -2.07
C VAL A 101 -1.94 -1.41 -3.11
N VAL A 102 -0.69 -1.01 -3.36
CA VAL A 102 -0.27 -0.08 -4.41
C VAL A 102 0.84 -0.72 -5.24
N ILE A 103 0.75 -0.58 -6.57
CA ILE A 103 1.70 -1.08 -7.56
C ILE A 103 1.83 -0.04 -8.67
N GLY A 104 2.77 0.91 -8.53
CA GLY A 104 2.83 2.09 -9.38
C GLY A 104 1.48 2.82 -9.42
N SER A 105 0.91 2.99 -10.62
CA SER A 105 -0.40 3.64 -10.81
C SER A 105 -1.63 2.78 -10.45
N TRP A 106 -1.46 1.51 -10.08
CA TRP A 106 -2.57 0.62 -9.70
C TRP A 106 -2.70 0.54 -8.17
N SER A 107 -3.94 0.56 -7.68
CA SER A 107 -4.22 0.39 -6.25
C SER A 107 -5.53 -0.34 -6.02
N ALA A 108 -5.61 -1.14 -4.95
CA ALA A 108 -6.84 -1.81 -4.54
C ALA A 108 -6.96 -1.99 -3.03
N VAL A 109 -8.18 -1.85 -2.52
CA VAL A 109 -8.55 -2.09 -1.12
C VAL A 109 -9.03 -3.52 -0.96
N ASN A 110 -8.42 -4.25 -0.02
CA ASN A 110 -8.63 -5.67 0.28
C ASN A 110 -8.67 -6.61 -0.95
N PRO A 111 -7.68 -6.56 -1.88
CA PRO A 111 -7.66 -7.41 -3.06
C PRO A 111 -7.34 -8.87 -2.74
N SER A 112 -7.67 -9.77 -3.67
CA SER A 112 -7.16 -11.14 -3.64
C SER A 112 -5.69 -11.19 -4.04
N ALA A 113 -4.95 -12.21 -3.59
CA ALA A 113 -3.56 -12.40 -4.00
C ALA A 113 -3.40 -12.66 -5.51
N GLU A 114 -4.44 -13.20 -6.16
CA GLU A 114 -4.48 -13.39 -7.61
C GLU A 114 -4.61 -12.07 -8.36
N ALA A 115 -5.49 -11.15 -7.89
CA ALA A 115 -5.62 -9.82 -8.46
C ALA A 115 -4.33 -8.99 -8.30
N VAL A 116 -3.64 -9.10 -7.15
CA VAL A 116 -2.32 -8.47 -6.96
C VAL A 116 -1.27 -9.05 -7.90
N ARG A 117 -1.25 -10.37 -8.13
CA ARG A 117 -0.35 -11.01 -9.10
C ARG A 117 -0.63 -10.55 -10.54
N GLU A 118 -1.90 -10.43 -10.93
CA GLU A 118 -2.31 -9.96 -12.27
C GLU A 118 -1.93 -8.48 -12.48
N ALA A 119 -2.16 -7.63 -11.48
CA ALA A 119 -1.72 -6.25 -11.49
C ALA A 119 -0.19 -6.13 -11.54
N ALA A 120 0.54 -6.94 -10.74
CA ALA A 120 2.00 -6.99 -10.79
C ALA A 120 2.52 -7.40 -12.17
N ALA A 121 1.87 -8.33 -12.89
CA ALA A 121 2.27 -8.69 -14.26
C ALA A 121 2.25 -7.49 -15.24
N THR A 122 1.39 -6.50 -14.98
CA THR A 122 1.26 -5.28 -15.80
C THR A 122 2.14 -4.13 -15.29
N HIS A 123 2.18 -3.91 -13.97
CA HIS A 123 2.73 -2.71 -13.34
C HIS A 123 4.07 -2.93 -12.59
N ALA A 124 4.38 -4.18 -12.22
CA ALA A 124 5.60 -4.55 -11.52
C ALA A 124 6.11 -5.95 -11.93
N PRO A 125 6.45 -6.18 -13.21
CA PRO A 125 6.84 -7.51 -13.70
C PRO A 125 8.10 -8.04 -13.01
N ALA A 126 8.97 -7.17 -12.51
CA ALA A 126 10.14 -7.52 -11.69
C ALA A 126 9.79 -8.08 -10.30
N ALA A 127 8.55 -7.88 -9.83
CA ALA A 127 8.06 -8.45 -8.58
C ALA A 127 7.50 -9.88 -8.73
N LEU A 128 7.49 -10.43 -9.95
CA LEU A 128 7.10 -11.80 -10.24
C LEU A 128 8.32 -12.71 -10.39
N PRO A 129 8.19 -14.03 -10.12
CA PRO A 129 9.29 -14.95 -10.34
C PRO A 129 9.65 -15.05 -11.83
N GLU A 130 10.94 -14.96 -12.15
CA GLU A 130 11.47 -15.18 -13.50
C GLU A 130 11.22 -16.62 -13.96
N SER A 131 10.08 -16.85 -14.62
CA SER A 131 9.70 -18.13 -15.24
C SER A 131 9.94 -19.38 -14.37
N GLU A 132 8.99 -19.65 -13.47
CA GLU A 132 8.84 -20.94 -12.76
C GLU A 132 9.39 -22.14 -13.57
N PRO A 133 10.35 -22.93 -13.03
CA PRO A 133 10.84 -24.17 -13.65
C PRO A 133 9.81 -25.31 -13.73
N GLY A 134 8.62 -25.02 -14.24
CA GLY A 134 7.66 -25.92 -14.88
C GLY A 134 7.16 -27.10 -14.05
N LEU A 135 5.87 -27.04 -13.70
CA LEU A 135 5.03 -28.24 -13.59
C LEU A 135 5.23 -29.17 -14.80
N VAL A 136 5.41 -28.59 -16.00
CA VAL A 136 5.79 -29.30 -17.23
C VAL A 136 7.17 -29.97 -17.16
N ASN A 137 8.19 -29.35 -16.55
CA ASN A 137 9.53 -29.94 -16.43
C ASN A 137 9.58 -31.01 -15.32
N GLY A 138 8.86 -30.81 -14.22
CA GLY A 138 8.68 -31.80 -13.16
C GLY A 138 8.00 -33.06 -13.67
N ALA A 139 6.89 -32.91 -14.41
CA ALA A 139 6.19 -34.03 -15.05
C ALA A 139 7.07 -34.74 -16.10
N LEU A 140 7.75 -34.00 -16.99
CA LEU A 140 8.63 -34.59 -18.00
C LEU A 140 9.85 -35.31 -17.40
N ARG A 141 10.40 -34.82 -16.28
CA ARG A 141 11.45 -35.54 -15.52
C ARG A 141 10.91 -36.79 -14.83
N ALA A 142 9.73 -36.73 -14.21
CA ALA A 142 9.10 -37.88 -13.57
C ALA A 142 8.74 -38.99 -14.57
N LEU A 143 8.32 -38.62 -15.79
CA LEU A 143 7.98 -39.55 -16.86
C LEU A 143 9.18 -40.08 -17.66
N ARG A 144 10.41 -39.62 -17.37
CA ARG A 144 11.66 -39.98 -18.09
C ARG A 144 11.59 -39.80 -19.62
N LEU A 145 10.75 -38.89 -20.13
CA LEU A 145 10.56 -38.65 -21.57
C LEU A 145 11.65 -37.75 -22.18
N ARG A 146 12.92 -38.04 -21.90
CA ARG A 146 14.07 -37.55 -22.67
C ARG A 146 14.85 -38.75 -23.16
N ASP A 147 14.58 -39.09 -24.41
CA ASP A 147 15.26 -40.15 -25.14
C ASP A 147 16.43 -39.55 -25.95
N SER A 148 17.52 -40.30 -25.99
CA SER A 148 18.69 -40.24 -26.90
C SER A 148 19.32 -38.87 -27.23
#